data_AF-A0A931XHW8-F1
#
_entry.id   AF-A0A931XHW8-F1
#
_cell.length_a   1.000
_cell.length_b   1.000
_cell.length_c   1.000
_cell.angle_alpha   90.00
_cell.angle_beta   90.00
_cell.angle_gamma   90.00
#
_symmetry.space_group_name_H-M   'P 1'
#
loop_
_entity.id
_entity.type
_entity.pdbx_description
1 polymer ?
#
loop_
_entity_poly.entity_id
_entity_poly.type
_entity_poly.pdbx_seq_one_letter_code
_entity_poly.pdbx_strand_id
1 'polypeptide(L)'
;MRGPFTTLVPIYAGALHWADARPPGHASDVGPDDPGPWLTGPLELPRIDDWKDPMETSDLHRRFARLKHTKGRILSFAETYGMLGHPPISESGEALASSWAESLHLWAREIWQMATLIEAWDLARSQYPGAGQYVHQDSRSREVLVALPSTAQGKLDPDEARRIWREVEAGTPFRQAIEQRRGRTRLMGNVLERSLLPYWEVGVASDPLTFYVCQQVNFRLDGHVGAAARPLPKTVRKDRPIGVIFIPDCLLAALYTHLLLELSGRTRPAVTCAHCGRLFAQPDARQRYCSKKCRQLACYYRHKEDDDG
;
A
#
# COMPACT_ATOMS: atom_id res chain seq x y z
N MET A 1 -2.95 18.80 19.11
CA MET A 1 -3.36 19.13 17.73
C MET A 1 -2.09 19.44 16.95
N ARG A 2 -1.55 18.52 16.13
CA ARG A 2 -0.36 18.76 15.30
C ARG A 2 -0.77 19.19 13.90
N GLY A 3 -1.00 20.49 13.73
CA GLY A 3 -0.57 21.22 12.53
C GLY A 3 0.63 22.06 12.95
N PRO A 4 1.70 22.16 12.14
CA PRO A 4 1.60 22.74 10.80
C PRO A 4 2.23 21.86 9.71
N PHE A 5 1.58 21.88 8.56
CA PHE A 5 1.97 21.24 7.32
C PHE A 5 3.38 21.61 6.86
N THR A 6 4.44 20.89 7.26
CA THR A 6 5.75 20.87 6.53
C THR A 6 6.82 19.94 7.07
N THR A 7 6.60 19.07 8.06
CA THR A 7 7.66 18.10 8.43
C THR A 7 7.61 16.90 7.51
N LEU A 8 7.83 17.12 6.21
CA LEU A 8 8.21 16.03 5.34
C LEU A 8 9.56 15.53 5.84
N VAL A 9 9.55 14.30 6.36
CA VAL A 9 10.74 13.67 6.92
C VAL A 9 11.84 13.75 5.85
N PRO A 10 12.99 14.38 6.15
CA PRO A 10 14.01 14.57 5.14
C PRO A 10 14.48 13.24 4.57
N ILE A 11 14.88 13.23 3.29
CA ILE A 11 15.42 12.04 2.65
C ILE A 11 16.92 11.96 2.90
N TYR A 12 17.34 10.93 3.64
CA TYR A 12 18.73 10.65 4.01
C TYR A 12 19.52 9.93 2.90
N ALA A 13 19.57 10.52 1.70
CA ALA A 13 20.25 9.89 0.56
C ALA A 13 21.72 9.58 0.90
N GLY A 14 22.09 8.29 0.84
CA GLY A 14 23.45 7.81 1.13
C GLY A 14 23.85 7.79 2.61
N ALA A 15 22.96 8.17 3.53
CA ALA A 15 23.26 8.18 4.97
C ALA A 15 22.50 7.10 5.75
N LEU A 16 21.53 6.44 5.12
CA LEU A 16 20.84 5.30 5.70
C LEU A 16 21.75 4.07 5.72
N HIS A 17 21.69 3.29 6.80
CA HIS A 17 22.39 2.01 6.90
C HIS A 17 21.60 1.02 7.75
N TRP A 18 21.93 -0.27 7.61
CA TRP A 18 21.35 -1.31 8.46
C TRP A 18 22.23 -1.54 9.69
N ALA A 19 21.65 -1.45 10.87
CA ALA A 19 22.24 -1.87 12.13
C ALA A 19 21.64 -3.21 12.56
N ASP A 20 22.46 -4.15 13.04
CA ASP A 20 21.94 -5.44 13.53
C ASP A 20 21.30 -5.31 14.91
N ALA A 21 21.81 -4.39 15.73
CA ALA A 21 21.24 -4.04 17.03
C ALA A 21 20.25 -2.88 16.92
N ARG A 22 19.24 -2.90 17.78
CA ARG A 22 18.29 -1.81 17.94
C ARG A 22 19.01 -0.59 18.53
N PRO A 23 18.87 0.62 17.96
CA PRO A 23 19.46 1.80 18.55
C PRO A 23 18.87 2.09 19.95
N PRO A 24 19.69 2.52 20.92
CA PRO A 24 19.22 2.87 22.25
C PRO A 24 18.22 4.04 22.20
N GLY A 25 17.24 4.04 23.11
CA GLY A 25 16.25 5.12 23.21
C GLY A 25 15.09 5.02 22.21
N HIS A 26 15.06 3.99 21.35
CA HIS A 26 13.86 3.67 20.58
C HIS A 26 12.89 2.86 21.42
N ALA A 27 11.81 3.49 21.87
CA ALA A 27 10.57 2.78 22.22
C ALA A 27 9.82 2.56 20.91
N SER A 28 9.52 1.31 20.57
CA SER A 28 8.75 0.97 19.37
C SER A 28 7.38 0.57 19.85
N ASP A 29 6.34 1.08 19.21
CA ASP A 29 5.00 0.49 19.26
C ASP A 29 4.99 -0.95 18.72
N VAL A 30 6.06 -1.32 18.02
CA VAL A 30 6.27 -2.69 17.55
C VAL A 30 6.72 -3.52 18.75
N GLY A 31 5.96 -4.56 19.06
CA GLY A 31 6.16 -5.38 20.25
C GLY A 31 7.57 -5.97 20.40
N PRO A 32 7.86 -6.64 21.52
CA PRO A 32 9.18 -7.24 21.80
C PRO A 32 9.67 -8.21 20.72
N ASP A 33 8.75 -8.68 19.87
CA ASP A 33 8.98 -9.65 18.81
C ASP A 33 9.42 -9.05 17.45
N ASP A 34 9.87 -7.80 17.41
CA ASP A 34 10.35 -7.20 16.14
C ASP A 34 11.85 -7.46 15.93
N PRO A 35 12.25 -8.50 15.18
CA PRO A 35 13.65 -8.81 15.01
C PRO A 35 14.32 -7.75 14.14
N GLY A 36 15.56 -7.40 14.51
CA GLY A 36 16.46 -6.67 13.63
C GLY A 36 16.68 -7.41 12.29
N PRO A 37 17.37 -6.79 11.34
CA PRO A 37 18.11 -5.53 11.46
C PRO A 37 17.20 -4.29 11.41
N TRP A 38 17.76 -3.15 11.78
CA TRP A 38 17.12 -1.83 11.85
C TRP A 38 17.73 -0.90 10.81
N LEU A 39 16.90 -0.27 10.00
CA LEU A 39 17.30 0.78 9.07
C LEU A 39 17.40 2.08 9.86
N THR A 40 18.60 2.63 9.96
CA THR A 40 18.91 3.82 10.75
C THR A 40 19.41 4.94 9.85
N GLY A 41 19.18 6.19 10.26
CA GLY A 41 19.65 7.39 9.57
C GLY A 41 20.32 8.38 10.52
N PRO A 42 21.14 9.31 10.00
CA PRO A 42 21.75 10.35 10.82
C PRO A 42 20.69 11.28 11.40
N LEU A 43 21.03 11.92 12.52
CA LEU A 43 20.17 12.94 13.15
C LEU A 43 20.13 14.24 12.37
N GLU A 44 21.20 14.56 11.65
CA GLU A 44 21.29 15.78 10.87
C GLU A 44 20.34 15.71 9.67
N LEU A 45 19.46 16.70 9.58
CA LEU A 45 18.52 16.82 8.48
C LEU A 45 19.33 17.05 7.18
N PRO A 46 19.24 16.18 6.16
CA PRO A 46 19.82 16.42 4.86
C PRO A 46 19.32 17.74 4.26
N ARG A 47 20.11 18.30 3.33
CA ARG A 47 19.74 19.51 2.59
C ARG A 47 18.47 19.26 1.78
N ILE A 48 17.54 20.22 1.81
CA ILE A 48 16.20 20.12 1.21
C ILE A 48 16.24 19.98 -0.32
N ASP A 49 17.32 20.40 -0.97
CA ASP A 49 17.38 20.61 -2.43
C ASP A 49 17.31 19.34 -3.29
N ASP A 50 17.56 18.15 -2.73
CA ASP A 50 17.55 16.87 -3.48
C ASP A 50 16.25 16.06 -3.28
N TRP A 51 15.21 16.67 -2.71
CA TRP A 51 14.01 15.95 -2.31
C TRP A 51 13.07 15.66 -3.48
N LYS A 52 12.73 14.38 -3.64
CA LYS A 52 11.63 13.91 -4.48
C LYS A 52 10.34 13.76 -3.66
N ASP A 53 9.35 14.62 -3.92
CA ASP A 53 8.04 14.51 -3.29
C ASP A 53 7.38 13.16 -3.65
N PRO A 54 7.07 12.29 -2.66
CA PRO A 54 6.37 11.03 -2.89
C PRO A 54 5.06 11.22 -3.68
N MET A 55 4.37 12.35 -3.48
CA MET A 55 3.10 12.66 -4.14
C MET A 55 3.23 12.97 -5.63
N GLU A 56 4.43 13.33 -6.12
CA GLU A 56 4.69 13.52 -7.56
C GLU A 56 4.78 12.19 -8.33
N THR A 57 5.00 11.08 -7.65
CA THR A 57 5.12 9.75 -8.27
C THR A 57 3.80 8.98 -8.17
N SER A 58 2.93 9.14 -9.16
CA SER A 58 1.55 8.61 -9.14
C SER A 58 1.38 7.08 -8.98
N ASP A 59 2.45 6.29 -9.17
CA ASP A 59 2.43 4.83 -9.04
C ASP A 59 3.29 4.33 -7.87
N LEU A 60 3.65 5.20 -6.94
CA LEU A 60 4.61 4.91 -5.88
C LEU A 60 4.15 3.75 -4.98
N HIS A 61 2.87 3.69 -4.59
CA HIS A 61 2.29 2.60 -3.80
C HIS A 61 2.39 1.25 -4.50
N ARG A 62 2.14 1.21 -5.81
CA ARG A 62 2.29 0.00 -6.63
C ARG A 62 3.75 -0.42 -6.79
N ARG A 63 4.69 0.54 -6.83
CA ARG A 63 6.13 0.25 -6.83
C ARG A 63 6.59 -0.30 -5.48
N PHE A 64 6.13 0.30 -4.39
CA PHE A 64 6.38 -0.16 -3.03
C PHE A 64 5.86 -1.58 -2.81
N ALA A 65 4.63 -1.88 -3.22
CA ALA A 65 4.03 -3.22 -3.14
C ALA A 65 4.81 -4.32 -3.90
N ARG A 66 5.60 -3.95 -4.92
CA ARG A 66 6.43 -4.90 -5.69
C ARG A 66 7.87 -4.98 -5.19
N LEU A 67 8.21 -4.23 -4.15
CA LEU A 67 9.56 -4.18 -3.62
C LEU A 67 9.94 -5.54 -3.04
N LYS A 68 11.13 -6.06 -3.38
CA LYS A 68 11.61 -7.30 -2.76
C LYS A 68 11.95 -7.01 -1.30
N HIS A 69 11.59 -7.94 -0.40
CA HIS A 69 11.80 -7.83 1.04
C HIS A 69 13.26 -8.10 1.44
N THR A 70 14.19 -7.36 0.85
CA THR A 70 15.64 -7.51 1.07
C THR A 70 16.23 -6.20 1.55
N LYS A 71 17.20 -6.26 2.47
CA LYS A 71 17.92 -5.09 3.03
C LYS A 71 18.28 -4.06 1.95
N GLY A 72 18.96 -4.48 0.87
CA GLY A 72 19.43 -3.58 -0.18
C GLY A 72 18.32 -2.93 -1.02
N ARG A 73 17.21 -3.62 -1.28
CA ARG A 73 16.09 -3.03 -2.04
C ARG A 73 15.28 -2.04 -1.21
N ILE A 74 15.09 -2.35 0.07
CA ILE A 74 14.44 -1.45 1.02
C ILE A 74 15.30 -0.20 1.25
N LEU A 75 16.61 -0.38 1.50
CA LEU A 75 17.55 0.73 1.65
C LEU A 75 17.51 1.67 0.43
N SER A 76 17.66 1.13 -0.77
CA SER A 76 17.61 1.94 -2.00
C SER A 76 16.28 2.67 -2.19
N PHE A 77 15.16 2.05 -1.79
CA PHE A 77 13.85 2.71 -1.82
C PHE A 77 13.79 3.85 -0.79
N ALA A 78 14.26 3.61 0.43
CA ALA A 78 14.26 4.58 1.51
C ALA A 78 15.22 5.76 1.25
N GLU A 79 16.37 5.51 0.62
CA GLU A 79 17.27 6.58 0.16
C GLU A 79 16.65 7.45 -0.93
N THR A 80 15.65 6.94 -1.66
CA THR A 80 14.97 7.69 -2.73
C THR A 80 13.75 8.45 -2.22
N TYR A 81 13.02 7.92 -1.24
CA TYR A 81 11.71 8.44 -0.82
C TYR A 81 11.59 8.76 0.68
N GLY A 82 12.62 8.45 1.47
CA GLY A 82 12.62 8.61 2.93
C GLY A 82 12.30 7.31 3.69
N MET A 83 12.30 7.41 5.02
CA MET A 83 11.84 6.34 5.92
C MET A 83 10.30 6.27 5.92
N LEU A 84 9.71 5.14 6.32
CA LEU A 84 8.23 5.00 6.38
C LEU A 84 7.59 6.06 7.29
N GLY A 85 8.31 6.47 8.33
CA GLY A 85 7.97 7.55 9.26
C GLY A 85 6.98 7.12 10.32
N HIS A 86 7.21 5.96 10.94
CA HIS A 86 6.67 5.71 12.28
C HIS A 86 7.45 6.60 13.25
N PRO A 87 6.87 7.69 13.77
CA PRO A 87 7.60 8.56 14.69
C PRO A 87 7.96 7.73 15.94
N PRO A 88 9.19 7.87 16.47
CA PRO A 88 9.46 7.35 17.81
C PRO A 88 8.45 8.00 18.77
N ILE A 89 7.63 7.19 19.45
CA ILE A 89 6.83 7.70 20.55
C ILE A 89 7.80 7.98 21.69
N SER A 90 8.12 9.26 21.90
CA SER A 90 8.81 9.68 23.12
C SER A 90 7.79 9.63 24.26
N GLU A 91 7.90 8.64 25.14
CA GLU A 91 7.10 8.57 26.37
C GLU A 91 7.39 9.75 27.32
N SER A 92 8.57 10.38 27.20
CA SER A 92 9.01 11.43 28.12
C SER A 92 8.65 12.85 27.70
N GLY A 93 8.11 13.07 26.50
CA GLY A 93 7.83 14.41 25.98
C GLY A 93 9.07 15.29 25.74
N GLU A 94 10.26 14.82 26.14
CA GLU A 94 11.53 15.42 25.77
C GLU A 94 11.85 14.99 24.34
N ALA A 95 12.09 15.99 23.49
CA ALA A 95 12.64 15.82 22.16
C ALA A 95 14.11 15.42 22.30
N LEU A 96 14.36 14.21 22.79
CA LEU A 96 15.67 13.61 22.64
C LEU A 96 15.93 13.51 21.14
N ALA A 97 17.14 13.89 20.76
CA ALA A 97 17.76 13.67 19.47
C ALA A 97 17.92 12.14 19.24
N SER A 98 16.81 11.41 19.30
CA SER A 98 16.74 9.98 19.15
C SER A 98 16.81 9.70 17.66
N SER A 99 17.90 9.05 17.24
CA SER A 99 18.10 8.54 15.88
C SER A 99 16.83 7.87 15.37
N TRP A 100 16.48 7.96 14.09
CA TRP A 100 15.34 7.21 13.53
C TRP A 100 15.73 5.76 13.25
N ALA A 101 14.82 4.81 13.47
CA ALA A 101 15.05 3.39 13.22
C ALA A 101 13.77 2.67 12.81
N GLU A 102 13.83 1.88 11.74
CA GLU A 102 12.72 1.05 11.28
C GLU A 102 13.22 -0.38 11.02
N SER A 103 12.56 -1.39 11.60
CA SER A 103 13.00 -2.76 11.41
C SER A 103 12.76 -3.28 9.98
N LEU A 104 13.56 -4.24 9.55
CA LEU A 104 13.32 -4.94 8.28
C LEU A 104 11.96 -5.66 8.28
N HIS A 105 11.54 -6.17 9.43
CA HIS A 105 10.26 -6.85 9.58
C HIS A 105 9.09 -5.88 9.41
N LEU A 106 9.15 -4.68 9.99
CA LEU A 106 8.19 -3.61 9.77
C LEU A 106 8.07 -3.29 8.27
N TRP A 107 9.17 -3.00 7.59
CA TRP A 107 9.16 -2.76 6.14
C TRP A 107 8.55 -3.93 5.36
N ALA A 108 8.95 -5.16 5.67
CA ALA A 108 8.42 -6.35 5.01
C ALA A 108 6.92 -6.57 5.28
N ARG A 109 6.42 -6.16 6.46
CA ARG A 109 4.99 -6.19 6.80
C ARG A 109 4.22 -5.17 5.97
N GLU A 110 4.69 -3.92 5.93
CA GLU A 110 4.03 -2.84 5.21
C GLU A 110 4.02 -3.05 3.69
N ILE A 111 5.13 -3.54 3.12
CA ILE A 111 5.19 -3.92 1.68
C ILE A 111 4.14 -4.99 1.36
N TRP A 112 4.08 -6.04 2.19
CA TRP A 112 3.14 -7.14 2.01
C TRP A 112 1.67 -6.69 2.16
N GLN A 113 1.37 -5.84 3.14
CA GLN A 113 0.02 -5.31 3.33
C GLN A 113 -0.41 -4.47 2.14
N MET A 114 0.44 -3.55 1.68
CA MET A 114 0.17 -2.76 0.49
C MET A 114 -0.06 -3.66 -0.73
N ALA A 115 0.79 -4.68 -0.94
CA ALA A 115 0.63 -5.63 -2.04
C ALA A 115 -0.70 -6.39 -1.99
N THR A 116 -1.07 -6.88 -0.81
CA THR A 116 -2.32 -7.62 -0.58
C THR A 116 -3.55 -6.75 -0.84
N LEU A 117 -3.54 -5.50 -0.36
CA LEU A 117 -4.64 -4.55 -0.58
C LEU A 117 -4.78 -4.16 -2.05
N ILE A 118 -3.67 -3.97 -2.76
CA ILE A 118 -3.67 -3.70 -4.20
C ILE A 118 -4.21 -4.89 -4.98
N GLU A 119 -3.82 -6.12 -4.64
CA GLU A 119 -4.33 -7.32 -5.30
C GLU A 119 -5.84 -7.49 -5.05
N ALA A 120 -6.30 -7.26 -3.81
CA ALA A 120 -7.72 -7.27 -3.47
C ALA A 120 -8.51 -6.21 -4.24
N TRP A 121 -7.95 -5.00 -4.36
CA TRP A 121 -8.56 -3.93 -5.17
C TRP A 121 -8.63 -4.30 -6.66
N ASP A 122 -7.53 -4.80 -7.22
CA ASP A 122 -7.50 -5.22 -8.62
C ASP A 122 -8.49 -6.37 -8.88
N LEU A 123 -8.65 -7.29 -7.93
CA LEU A 123 -9.65 -8.36 -7.98
C LEU A 123 -11.09 -7.82 -7.93
N ALA A 124 -11.37 -6.89 -7.01
CA ALA A 124 -12.69 -6.25 -6.89
C ALA A 124 -13.09 -5.49 -8.17
N ARG A 125 -12.15 -4.73 -8.76
CA ARG A 125 -12.40 -3.92 -9.96
C ARG A 125 -12.59 -4.74 -11.23
N SER A 126 -11.86 -5.84 -11.36
CA SER A 126 -11.80 -6.62 -12.59
C SER A 126 -13.03 -7.50 -12.82
N GLN A 127 -14.02 -7.49 -11.92
CA GLN A 127 -15.21 -8.36 -11.93
C GLN A 127 -14.85 -9.84 -12.10
N TYR A 128 -13.63 -10.24 -11.72
CA TYR A 128 -13.21 -11.62 -11.86
C TYR A 128 -14.08 -12.50 -10.96
N PRO A 129 -14.55 -13.66 -11.46
CA PRO A 129 -15.37 -14.59 -10.68
C PRO A 129 -14.66 -15.15 -9.44
N GLY A 130 -13.34 -14.91 -9.29
CA GLY A 130 -12.56 -15.30 -8.12
C GLY A 130 -12.80 -14.47 -6.85
N ALA A 131 -13.40 -13.27 -6.94
CA ALA A 131 -13.60 -12.40 -5.77
C ALA A 131 -14.43 -13.07 -4.66
N GLY A 132 -15.42 -13.88 -5.03
CA GLY A 132 -16.28 -14.62 -4.09
C GLY A 132 -15.54 -15.61 -3.20
N GLN A 133 -14.28 -15.97 -3.54
CA GLN A 133 -13.48 -16.88 -2.72
C GLN A 133 -12.92 -16.22 -1.46
N TYR A 134 -12.94 -14.89 -1.38
CA TYR A 134 -12.36 -14.12 -0.28
C TYR A 134 -13.41 -13.44 0.61
N VAL A 135 -14.68 -13.59 0.25
CA VAL A 135 -15.81 -12.96 0.94
C VAL A 135 -16.83 -14.04 1.28
N HIS A 136 -17.17 -14.13 2.56
CA HIS A 136 -18.23 -15.01 3.04
C HIS A 136 -19.35 -14.16 3.64
N GLN A 137 -20.57 -14.32 3.10
CA GLN A 137 -21.77 -13.67 3.62
C GLN A 137 -22.56 -14.71 4.43
N ASP A 138 -22.56 -14.58 5.76
CA ASP A 138 -23.33 -15.48 6.61
C ASP A 138 -24.77 -14.96 6.76
N SER A 139 -25.70 -15.70 6.15
CA SER A 139 -27.13 -15.38 6.18
C SER A 139 -27.76 -15.47 7.58
N ARG A 140 -27.17 -16.25 8.50
CA ARG A 140 -27.68 -16.42 9.87
C ARG A 140 -27.27 -15.28 10.77
N SER A 141 -25.98 -14.94 10.80
CA SER A 141 -25.46 -13.86 11.64
C SER A 141 -25.65 -12.48 11.04
N ARG A 142 -25.97 -12.39 9.74
CA ARG A 142 -25.98 -11.15 8.97
C ARG A 142 -24.63 -10.45 9.11
N GLU A 143 -23.57 -11.19 8.86
CA GLU A 143 -22.20 -10.69 8.85
C GLU A 143 -21.56 -10.94 7.49
N VAL A 144 -20.67 -10.03 7.09
CA VAL A 144 -19.80 -10.24 5.94
C VAL A 144 -18.37 -10.35 6.44
N LEU A 145 -17.76 -11.48 6.15
CA LEU A 145 -16.42 -11.83 6.54
C LEU A 145 -15.53 -11.70 5.31
N VAL A 146 -14.39 -11.03 5.47
CA VAL A 146 -13.37 -10.96 4.43
C VAL A 146 -12.11 -11.62 4.95
N ALA A 147 -11.56 -12.55 4.18
CA ALA A 147 -10.26 -13.17 4.46
C ALA A 147 -9.37 -13.08 3.23
N LEU A 148 -8.18 -12.49 3.40
CA LEU A 148 -7.17 -12.30 2.37
C LEU A 148 -5.90 -13.06 2.75
N PRO A 149 -5.92 -14.41 2.77
CA PRO A 149 -4.69 -15.16 2.85
C PRO A 149 -3.84 -14.83 1.63
N SER A 150 -2.55 -14.67 1.84
CA SER A 150 -1.63 -14.34 0.78
C SER A 150 -0.23 -14.90 1.03
N THR A 151 0.48 -15.08 -0.06
CA THR A 151 1.90 -15.44 -0.08
C THR A 151 2.75 -14.35 0.57
N ALA A 152 4.04 -14.65 0.80
CA ALA A 152 4.99 -13.68 1.31
C ALA A 152 5.12 -12.42 0.43
N GLN A 153 4.78 -12.49 -0.86
CA GLN A 153 4.80 -11.37 -1.80
C GLN A 153 3.46 -10.62 -1.91
N GLY A 154 2.47 -10.97 -1.08
CA GLY A 154 1.16 -10.31 -1.06
C GLY A 154 0.23 -10.75 -2.20
N LYS A 155 0.54 -11.86 -2.88
CA LYS A 155 -0.38 -12.50 -3.82
C LYS A 155 -1.43 -13.30 -3.07
N LEU A 156 -2.71 -13.04 -3.34
CA LEU A 156 -3.83 -13.72 -2.71
C LEU A 156 -3.81 -15.22 -2.98
N ASP A 157 -4.12 -16.02 -1.96
CA ASP A 157 -4.12 -17.48 -2.00
C ASP A 157 -5.57 -18.01 -1.99
N PRO A 158 -6.12 -18.38 -3.15
CA PRO A 158 -7.50 -18.85 -3.24
C PRO A 158 -7.74 -20.19 -2.55
N ASP A 159 -6.74 -21.07 -2.50
CA ASP A 159 -6.86 -22.39 -1.87
C ASP A 159 -6.94 -22.26 -0.36
N GLU A 160 -6.10 -21.40 0.21
CA GLU A 160 -6.12 -21.13 1.64
C GLU A 160 -7.40 -20.41 2.06
N ALA A 161 -7.93 -19.51 1.22
CA ALA A 161 -9.22 -18.86 1.46
C ALA A 161 -10.36 -19.90 1.53
N ARG A 162 -10.40 -20.84 0.56
CA ARG A 162 -11.35 -21.96 0.57
C ARG A 162 -11.21 -22.87 1.80
N ARG A 163 -10.00 -23.03 2.36
CA ARG A 163 -9.80 -23.82 3.59
C ARG A 163 -10.37 -23.10 4.80
N ILE A 164 -10.12 -21.80 4.92
CA ILE A 164 -10.70 -20.96 5.99
C ILE A 164 -12.22 -21.08 5.97
N TRP A 165 -12.87 -20.94 4.82
CA TRP A 165 -14.33 -21.00 4.74
C TRP A 165 -14.90 -22.38 5.08
N ARG A 166 -14.26 -23.46 4.65
CA ARG A 166 -14.69 -24.81 5.04
C ARG A 166 -14.67 -25.03 6.56
N GLU A 167 -13.70 -24.46 7.25
CA GLU A 167 -13.63 -24.54 8.72
C GLU A 167 -14.70 -23.69 9.40
N VAL A 168 -14.95 -22.49 8.86
CA VAL A 168 -16.02 -21.60 9.34
C VAL A 168 -17.39 -22.26 9.16
N GLU A 169 -17.64 -22.86 8.00
CA GLU A 169 -18.85 -23.61 7.69
C GLU A 169 -19.00 -24.87 8.58
N ALA A 170 -17.89 -25.48 8.99
CA ALA A 170 -17.87 -26.56 9.97
C ALA A 170 -18.07 -26.09 11.42
N GLY A 171 -18.28 -24.79 11.66
CA GLY A 171 -18.59 -24.22 12.97
C GLY A 171 -17.40 -23.60 13.70
N THR A 172 -16.23 -23.52 13.08
CA THR A 172 -15.07 -22.83 13.68
C THR A 172 -15.30 -21.32 13.66
N PRO A 173 -15.22 -20.60 14.79
CA PRO A 173 -15.30 -19.15 14.80
C PRO A 173 -14.27 -18.53 13.84
N PHE A 174 -14.69 -17.56 13.02
CA PHE A 174 -13.83 -16.94 12.01
C PHE A 174 -12.49 -16.46 12.58
N ARG A 175 -12.51 -15.75 13.71
CA ARG A 175 -11.28 -15.29 14.38
C ARG A 175 -10.34 -16.44 14.72
N GLN A 176 -10.87 -17.56 15.22
CA GLN A 176 -10.08 -18.74 15.54
C GLN A 176 -9.48 -19.38 14.27
N ALA A 177 -10.23 -19.45 13.17
CA ALA A 177 -9.74 -19.96 11.90
C ALA A 177 -8.59 -19.10 11.34
N ILE A 178 -8.68 -17.77 11.49
CA ILE A 178 -7.61 -16.83 11.14
C ILE A 178 -6.38 -17.01 12.06
N GLU A 179 -6.60 -17.10 13.37
CA GLU A 179 -5.53 -17.18 14.38
C GLU A 179 -4.69 -18.46 14.26
N GLN A 180 -5.32 -19.61 14.01
CA GLN A 180 -4.63 -20.89 13.82
C GLN A 180 -3.66 -20.90 12.62
N ARG A 181 -3.80 -19.92 11.71
CA ARG A 181 -2.95 -19.77 10.53
C ARG A 181 -1.84 -18.74 10.72
N ARG A 182 -1.85 -17.97 11.81
CA ARG A 182 -0.77 -17.03 12.13
C ARG A 182 0.55 -17.79 12.17
N GLY A 183 1.49 -17.38 11.31
CA GLY A 183 2.81 -18.01 11.16
C GLY A 183 2.95 -18.96 9.98
N ARG A 184 1.87 -19.49 9.41
CA ARG A 184 1.90 -20.34 8.19
C ARG A 184 1.62 -19.54 6.91
N THR A 185 0.62 -18.66 6.99
CA THR A 185 0.21 -17.78 5.90
C THR A 185 0.03 -16.38 6.45
N ARG A 186 0.40 -15.35 5.67
CA ARG A 186 0.09 -13.98 6.07
C ARG A 186 -1.37 -13.68 5.72
N LEU A 187 -2.11 -13.16 6.67
CA LEU A 187 -3.56 -13.13 6.61
C LEU A 187 -4.09 -11.80 7.11
N MET A 188 -4.90 -11.15 6.28
CA MET A 188 -5.72 -10.01 6.68
C MET A 188 -7.18 -10.45 6.69
N GLY A 189 -7.94 -10.06 7.70
CA GLY A 189 -9.37 -10.33 7.72
C GLY A 189 -10.09 -9.51 8.77
N ASN A 190 -11.37 -9.23 8.51
CA ASN A 190 -12.23 -8.51 9.45
C ASN A 190 -13.69 -8.91 9.24
N VAL A 191 -14.49 -8.66 10.27
CA VAL A 191 -15.95 -8.67 10.20
C VAL A 191 -16.39 -7.27 9.77
N LEU A 192 -17.14 -7.17 8.68
CA LEU A 192 -17.66 -5.88 8.20
C LEU A 192 -18.96 -5.52 8.94
N GLU A 193 -19.23 -4.21 9.03
CA GLU A 193 -20.40 -3.71 9.75
C GLU A 193 -21.73 -4.19 9.15
N ARG A 194 -22.63 -4.67 10.01
CA ARG A 194 -23.96 -5.17 9.62
C ARG A 194 -24.84 -4.12 8.94
N SER A 195 -24.59 -2.84 9.21
CA SER A 195 -25.32 -1.70 8.64
C SER A 195 -25.17 -1.59 7.12
N LEU A 196 -24.15 -2.22 6.54
CA LEU A 196 -23.83 -2.13 5.11
C LEU A 196 -24.47 -3.23 4.26
N LEU A 197 -24.97 -4.30 4.89
CA LEU A 197 -25.59 -5.43 4.18
C LEU A 197 -26.72 -5.06 3.22
N PRO A 198 -27.63 -4.12 3.53
CA PRO A 198 -28.71 -3.75 2.61
C PRO A 198 -28.21 -3.14 1.29
N TYR A 199 -26.95 -2.69 1.24
CA TYR A 199 -26.36 -2.04 0.08
C TYR A 199 -25.56 -3.01 -0.80
N TRP A 200 -25.40 -4.27 -0.41
CA TRP A 200 -24.63 -5.27 -1.15
C TRP A 200 -25.53 -6.34 -1.73
N GLU A 201 -25.37 -6.59 -3.02
CA GLU A 201 -26.03 -7.71 -3.68
C GLU A 201 -25.45 -9.04 -3.17
N VAL A 202 -26.34 -9.97 -2.83
CA VAL A 202 -25.93 -11.28 -2.31
C VAL A 202 -25.15 -12.03 -3.38
N GLY A 203 -23.97 -12.54 -3.01
CA GLY A 203 -23.07 -13.23 -3.93
C GLY A 203 -22.17 -12.31 -4.78
N VAL A 204 -22.36 -10.99 -4.71
CA VAL A 204 -21.46 -10.01 -5.34
C VAL A 204 -20.37 -9.61 -4.35
N ALA A 205 -19.16 -10.11 -4.57
CA ALA A 205 -18.03 -9.91 -3.66
C ALA A 205 -17.23 -8.61 -3.89
N SER A 206 -17.46 -7.90 -5.01
CA SER A 206 -16.71 -6.68 -5.36
C SER A 206 -16.88 -5.57 -4.31
N ASP A 207 -18.10 -5.38 -3.81
CA ASP A 207 -18.43 -4.25 -2.95
C ASP A 207 -17.93 -4.47 -1.51
N PRO A 208 -18.13 -5.64 -0.88
CA PRO A 208 -17.50 -5.93 0.42
C PRO A 208 -15.98 -5.85 0.38
N LEU A 209 -15.37 -6.34 -0.71
CA LEU A 209 -13.92 -6.32 -0.86
C LEU A 209 -13.39 -4.89 -1.04
N THR A 210 -14.06 -4.08 -1.86
CA THR A 210 -13.74 -2.65 -2.02
C THR A 210 -13.88 -1.92 -0.69
N PHE A 211 -14.98 -2.15 0.03
CA PHE A 211 -15.20 -1.55 1.33
C PHE A 211 -14.11 -1.94 2.34
N TYR A 212 -13.74 -3.22 2.38
CA TYR A 212 -12.65 -3.71 3.23
C TYR A 212 -11.33 -2.99 2.93
N VAL A 213 -10.96 -2.87 1.65
CA VAL A 213 -9.73 -2.15 1.25
C VAL A 213 -9.81 -0.68 1.69
N CYS A 214 -10.94 0.00 1.47
CA CYS A 214 -11.15 1.37 1.93
C CYS A 214 -11.02 1.51 3.46
N GLN A 215 -11.57 0.57 4.23
CA GLN A 215 -11.46 0.55 5.68
C GLN A 215 -9.99 0.42 6.13
N GLN A 216 -9.23 -0.48 5.51
CA GLN A 216 -7.81 -0.65 5.81
C GLN A 216 -6.99 0.59 5.44
N VAL A 217 -7.26 1.21 4.29
CA VAL A 217 -6.61 2.47 3.90
C VAL A 217 -6.94 3.58 4.90
N ASN A 218 -8.22 3.78 5.24
CA ASN A 218 -8.62 4.81 6.19
C ASN A 218 -7.97 4.61 7.57
N PHE A 219 -7.90 3.37 8.06
CA PHE A 219 -7.21 3.05 9.31
C PHE A 219 -5.72 3.47 9.30
N ARG A 220 -5.05 3.37 8.15
CA ARG A 220 -3.62 3.77 8.01
C ARG A 220 -3.40 5.25 7.78
N LEU A 221 -4.42 5.96 7.33
CA LEU A 221 -4.37 7.40 7.15
C LEU A 221 -4.87 8.16 8.38
N ASP A 222 -5.53 7.48 9.32
CA ASP A 222 -6.07 8.09 10.53
C ASP A 222 -4.95 8.77 11.33
N GLY A 223 -5.13 10.05 11.61
CA GLY A 223 -4.12 10.90 12.28
C GLY A 223 -2.90 11.29 11.45
N HIS A 224 -2.70 10.74 10.24
CA HIS A 224 -1.48 10.90 9.43
C HIS A 224 -1.65 11.71 8.14
N VAL A 225 -2.88 12.09 7.80
CA VAL A 225 -3.16 12.92 6.62
C VAL A 225 -3.94 14.15 7.00
N GLY A 226 -3.32 15.31 6.77
CA GLY A 226 -4.04 16.58 6.77
C GLY A 226 -4.75 16.80 5.43
N ALA A 227 -5.97 17.32 5.45
CA ALA A 227 -6.63 17.84 4.26
C ALA A 227 -6.48 19.36 4.20
N ALA A 228 -6.06 19.89 3.05
CA ALA A 228 -5.96 21.33 2.83
C ALA A 228 -6.71 21.74 1.55
N ALA A 229 -7.48 22.81 1.64
CA ALA A 229 -8.05 23.45 0.46
C ALA A 229 -6.96 24.32 -0.20
N ARG A 230 -6.68 24.09 -1.48
CA ARG A 230 -5.72 24.88 -2.24
C ARG A 230 -6.32 25.40 -3.55
N PRO A 231 -5.97 26.63 -3.95
CA PRO A 231 -6.25 27.08 -5.29
C PRO A 231 -5.59 26.16 -6.33
N LEU A 232 -6.36 25.58 -7.24
CA LEU A 232 -5.84 24.86 -8.39
C LEU A 232 -5.43 25.87 -9.48
N PRO A 233 -4.33 25.62 -10.19
CA PRO A 233 -3.98 26.44 -11.35
C PRO A 233 -5.14 26.52 -12.34
N LYS A 234 -5.38 27.71 -12.92
CA LYS A 234 -6.46 27.97 -13.90
C LYS A 234 -6.44 27.01 -15.10
N THR A 235 -5.31 26.35 -15.35
CA THR A 235 -5.12 25.35 -16.40
C THR A 235 -5.83 24.02 -16.14
N VAL A 236 -6.23 23.73 -14.89
CA VAL A 236 -6.80 22.42 -14.52
C VAL A 236 -8.33 22.40 -14.64
N ARG A 237 -9.04 23.47 -14.25
CA ARG A 237 -10.49 23.64 -14.43
C ARG A 237 -10.86 25.12 -14.49
N LYS A 238 -11.65 25.54 -15.48
CA LYS A 238 -12.15 26.92 -15.62
C LYS A 238 -13.12 27.33 -14.51
N ASP A 239 -13.80 26.36 -13.88
CA ASP A 239 -15.03 26.63 -13.12
C ASP A 239 -14.92 26.32 -11.62
N ARG A 240 -13.81 25.74 -11.16
CA ARG A 240 -13.57 25.43 -9.74
C ARG A 240 -12.12 25.70 -9.37
N PRO A 241 -11.81 26.89 -8.82
CA PRO A 241 -10.45 27.26 -8.51
C PRO A 241 -9.94 26.60 -7.24
N ILE A 242 -10.73 25.85 -6.46
CA ILE A 242 -10.30 25.28 -5.18
C ILE A 242 -10.41 23.75 -5.24
N GLY A 243 -9.29 23.06 -4.99
CA GLY A 243 -9.21 21.62 -4.82
C GLY A 243 -8.87 21.25 -3.38
N VAL A 244 -9.22 20.03 -2.98
CA VAL A 244 -8.75 19.44 -1.72
C VAL A 244 -7.51 18.62 -2.03
N ILE A 245 -6.39 18.97 -1.40
CA ILE A 245 -5.16 18.18 -1.42
C ILE A 245 -5.00 17.45 -0.09
N PHE A 246 -4.42 16.25 -0.17
CA PHE A 246 -4.01 15.46 0.99
C PHE A 246 -2.53 15.71 1.23
N ILE A 247 -2.16 15.98 2.48
CA ILE A 247 -0.78 16.24 2.90
C ILE A 247 -0.42 15.16 3.92
N PRO A 248 0.24 14.07 3.47
CA PRO A 248 0.73 13.04 4.37
C PRO A 248 1.88 13.57 5.23
N ASP A 249 1.96 13.14 6.49
CA ASP A 249 3.05 13.50 7.41
C ASP A 249 4.26 12.57 7.33
N CYS A 250 4.12 11.41 6.68
CA CYS A 250 5.16 10.41 6.49
C CYS A 250 5.05 9.67 5.14
N LEU A 251 6.09 8.92 4.77
CA LEU A 251 6.11 8.15 3.54
C LEU A 251 5.01 7.07 3.53
N LEU A 252 4.76 6.40 4.66
CA LEU A 252 3.72 5.39 4.74
C LEU A 252 2.34 5.98 4.44
N ALA A 253 2.01 7.12 5.05
CA ALA A 253 0.79 7.85 4.78
C ALA A 253 0.71 8.32 3.32
N ALA A 254 1.83 8.74 2.72
CA ALA A 254 1.87 9.10 1.30
C ALA A 254 1.56 7.90 0.39
N LEU A 255 2.12 6.72 0.70
CA LEU A 255 1.84 5.48 -0.03
C LEU A 255 0.35 5.10 0.05
N TYR A 256 -0.24 5.15 1.24
CA TYR A 256 -1.67 4.88 1.42
C TYR A 256 -2.57 5.96 0.81
N THR A 257 -2.12 7.22 0.76
CA THR A 257 -2.81 8.31 0.08
C THR A 257 -2.86 8.07 -1.42
N HIS A 258 -1.79 7.57 -2.04
CA HIS A 258 -1.80 7.17 -3.46
C HIS A 258 -2.81 6.04 -3.72
N LEU A 259 -2.88 5.05 -2.82
CA LEU A 259 -3.90 4.00 -2.92
C LEU A 259 -5.32 4.58 -2.79
N LEU A 260 -5.57 5.50 -1.85
CA LEU A 260 -6.86 6.20 -1.72
C LEU A 260 -7.24 6.98 -2.98
N LEU A 261 -6.29 7.70 -3.58
CA LEU A 261 -6.50 8.41 -4.84
C LEU A 261 -6.85 7.45 -5.97
N GLU A 262 -6.25 6.26 -5.98
CA GLU A 262 -6.61 5.22 -6.94
C GLU A 262 -8.02 4.64 -6.69
N LEU A 263 -8.36 4.32 -5.44
CA LEU A 263 -9.68 3.82 -5.06
C LEU A 263 -10.80 4.80 -5.44
N SER A 264 -10.54 6.11 -5.32
CA SER A 264 -11.49 7.17 -5.66
C SER A 264 -11.57 7.50 -7.16
N GLY A 265 -10.81 6.79 -8.01
CA GLY A 265 -10.74 7.06 -9.46
C GLY A 265 -10.10 8.42 -9.80
N ARG A 266 -9.40 9.04 -8.84
CA ARG A 266 -8.68 10.31 -9.03
C ARG A 266 -7.31 10.12 -9.67
N THR A 267 -6.78 8.90 -9.66
CA THR A 267 -5.66 8.53 -10.53
C THR A 267 -6.18 8.11 -11.90
N ARG A 268 -5.37 8.35 -12.93
CA ARG A 268 -5.68 7.80 -14.26
C ARG A 268 -5.66 6.27 -14.18
N PRO A 269 -6.58 5.58 -14.86
CA PRO A 269 -6.60 4.13 -14.85
C PRO A 269 -5.24 3.60 -15.30
N ALA A 270 -4.72 2.63 -14.55
CA ALA A 270 -3.55 1.89 -14.99
C ALA A 270 -3.94 1.07 -16.23
N VAL A 271 -3.16 1.19 -17.30
CA VAL A 271 -3.36 0.41 -18.53
C VAL A 271 -2.28 -0.66 -18.64
N THR A 272 -2.62 -1.78 -19.27
CA THR A 272 -1.68 -2.88 -19.49
C THR A 272 -0.72 -2.52 -20.64
N CYS A 273 0.58 -2.62 -20.39
CA CYS A 273 1.61 -2.42 -21.41
C CYS A 273 1.45 -3.47 -22.52
N ALA A 274 1.29 -2.99 -23.76
CA ALA A 274 1.06 -3.85 -24.93
C ALA A 274 2.25 -4.78 -25.28
N HIS A 275 3.42 -4.58 -24.66
CA HIS A 275 4.59 -5.44 -24.87
C HIS A 275 4.84 -6.42 -23.72
N CYS A 276 4.90 -5.92 -22.48
CA CYS A 276 5.33 -6.72 -21.33
C CYS A 276 4.20 -7.12 -20.37
N GLY A 277 2.95 -6.76 -20.67
CA GLY A 277 1.78 -7.11 -19.85
C GLY A 277 1.72 -6.41 -18.49
N ARG A 278 2.67 -5.53 -18.16
CA ARG A 278 2.67 -4.81 -16.87
C ARG A 278 1.70 -3.65 -16.89
N LEU A 279 0.92 -3.49 -15.82
CA LEU A 279 0.11 -2.30 -15.57
C LEU A 279 1.00 -1.07 -15.33
N PHE A 280 0.66 0.06 -15.94
CA PHE A 280 1.33 1.35 -15.74
C PHE A 280 0.33 2.51 -15.82
N ALA A 281 0.59 3.60 -15.09
CA ALA A 281 -0.21 4.82 -15.20
C ALA A 281 -0.05 5.43 -16.60
N GLN A 282 -1.13 5.94 -17.19
CA GLN A 282 -1.14 6.43 -18.58
C GLN A 282 -1.11 7.98 -18.67
N PRO A 283 0.07 8.62 -18.79
CA PRO A 283 0.22 10.07 -18.97
C PRO A 283 -0.43 10.66 -20.24
N ASP A 284 -0.68 9.84 -21.24
CA ASP A 284 -1.36 10.23 -22.48
C ASP A 284 -2.27 9.07 -22.90
N ALA A 285 -3.55 9.33 -23.20
CA ALA A 285 -4.49 8.31 -23.66
C ALA A 285 -3.98 7.47 -24.85
N ARG A 286 -3.00 7.99 -25.61
CA ARG A 286 -2.34 7.31 -26.74
C ARG A 286 -1.15 6.44 -26.32
N GLN A 287 -0.66 6.54 -25.09
CA GLN A 287 0.51 5.78 -24.63
C GLN A 287 0.14 4.31 -24.40
N ARG A 288 0.68 3.41 -25.22
CA ARG A 288 0.42 1.95 -25.14
C ARG A 288 1.50 1.14 -24.41
N TYR A 289 2.63 1.77 -24.07
CA TYR A 289 3.80 1.09 -23.51
C TYR A 289 4.27 1.76 -22.23
N CYS A 290 4.68 0.96 -21.24
CA CYS A 290 5.16 1.45 -19.95
C CYS A 290 6.52 2.16 -20.01
N SER A 291 7.27 2.01 -21.11
CA SER A 291 8.57 2.66 -21.29
C SER A 291 8.94 2.80 -22.77
N LYS A 292 9.87 3.72 -23.08
CA LYS A 292 10.47 3.85 -24.42
C LYS A 292 11.12 2.54 -24.87
N LYS A 293 11.77 1.82 -23.95
CA LYS A 293 12.37 0.50 -24.20
C LYS A 293 11.32 -0.53 -24.63
N CYS A 294 10.19 -0.63 -23.91
CA CYS A 294 9.10 -1.53 -24.30
C CYS A 294 8.49 -1.17 -25.65
N ARG A 295 8.38 0.13 -25.97
CA ARG A 295 7.95 0.60 -27.29
C ARG A 295 8.91 0.15 -28.40
N GLN A 296 10.22 0.32 -28.18
CA GLN A 296 11.25 -0.08 -29.14
C GLN A 296 11.26 -1.60 -29.38
N LEU A 297 11.22 -2.40 -28.31
CA LEU A 297 11.15 -3.86 -28.41
C LEU A 297 9.89 -4.32 -29.14
N ALA A 298 8.73 -3.73 -28.85
CA ALA A 298 7.50 -4.04 -29.57
C ALA A 298 7.53 -3.65 -31.05
N CYS A 299 8.30 -2.62 -31.43
CA CYS A 299 8.54 -2.34 -32.85
C CYS A 299 9.49 -3.36 -33.48
N TYR A 300 10.57 -3.72 -32.79
CA TYR A 300 11.53 -4.71 -33.27
C TYR A 300 10.89 -6.07 -33.56
N TYR A 301 10.09 -6.60 -32.62
CA TYR A 301 9.43 -7.90 -32.82
C TYR A 301 8.39 -7.87 -33.94
N ARG A 302 7.67 -6.76 -34.13
CA ARG A 302 6.73 -6.62 -35.27
C ARG A 302 7.45 -6.68 -36.61
N HIS A 303 8.58 -5.98 -36.75
CA HIS A 303 9.37 -6.05 -37.99
C HIS A 303 9.97 -7.43 -38.22
N LYS A 304 10.40 -8.11 -37.15
CA LYS A 304 10.94 -9.47 -37.27
C LYS A 304 9.87 -10.48 -37.74
N GLU A 305 8.64 -10.35 -37.24
CA GLU A 305 7.51 -11.18 -37.69
C GLU A 305 7.16 -10.93 -39.16
N ASP A 306 7.33 -9.70 -39.64
CA ASP A 306 7.11 -9.33 -41.05
C ASP A 306 8.23 -9.87 -41.99
N ASP A 307 9.46 -10.02 -41.50
CA ASP A 307 10.61 -10.52 -42.28
C ASP A 307 10.64 -12.06 -42.37
N ASP A 308 10.05 -12.76 -41.39
CA ASP A 308 10.02 -14.23 -41.30
C ASP A 308 8.76 -14.85 -41.98
N GLY A 309 7.84 -14.03 -42.53
CA GLY A 309 6.56 -14.44 -43.13
C GLY A 309 6.48 -14.24 -44.64
#